data_AF-A0A9W4MIJ7-F1
#
_entry.id   AF-A0A9W4MIJ7-F1
#
_cell.length_a   1.000
_cell.length_b   1.000
_cell.length_c   1.000
_cell.angle_alpha   90.00
_cell.angle_beta   90.00
_cell.angle_gamma   90.00
#
_symmetry.space_group_name_H-M   'P 1'
#
loop_
_entity.id
_entity.type
_entity.pdbx_description
1 polymer ?
#
loop_
_entity_poly.entity_id
_entity_poly.type
_entity_poly.pdbx_seq_one_letter_code
_entity_poly.pdbx_strand_id
1 'polypeptide(L)'
;MRLSTVILPIYHWADEGREVRQRAESLGFHAAYTYDHLSWRTFRDGPWFGAVPTLTAAAAVTERVRLGTLVTSVKPRSRITA
;
A
#
# COMPACT_ATOMS: atom_id res chain seq x y z
N MET A 1 7.99 -5.86 -21.70
CA MET A 1 8.09 -6.15 -20.24
C MET A 1 7.34 -5.06 -19.48
N ARG A 2 6.67 -5.37 -18.36
CA ARG A 2 5.95 -4.39 -17.52
C ARG A 2 6.59 -4.34 -16.14
N LEU A 3 6.91 -3.15 -15.64
CA LEU A 3 7.53 -2.94 -14.34
C LEU A 3 6.46 -2.52 -13.33
N SER A 4 6.51 -3.08 -12.13
CA SER A 4 5.61 -2.75 -11.01
C SER A 4 6.43 -2.49 -9.75
N THR A 5 5.80 -1.87 -8.75
CA THR A 5 6.48 -1.53 -7.50
C THR A 5 5.69 -1.99 -6.27
N VAL A 6 6.38 -2.18 -5.15
CA VAL A 6 5.78 -2.40 -3.83
C VAL A 6 6.13 -1.19 -2.98
N ILE A 7 5.11 -0.57 -2.39
CA ILE A 7 5.27 0.55 -1.45
C ILE A 7 4.77 0.06 -0.10
N LEU A 8 5.68 0.05 0.88
CA LEU A 8 5.39 -0.42 2.23
C LEU A 8 4.32 0.45 2.91
N PRO A 9 3.43 -0.12 3.74
CA PRO A 9 2.40 0.63 4.45
C PRO A 9 2.97 1.29 5.72
N ILE A 10 4.08 2.02 5.58
CA ILE A 10 4.80 2.66 6.70
C ILE A 10 4.71 4.19 6.65
N TYR A 11 4.28 4.75 5.52
CA TYR A 11 4.23 6.20 5.32
C TYR A 11 2.95 6.77 5.91
N HIS A 12 3.10 7.74 6.82
CA HIS A 12 1.98 8.56 7.25
C HIS A 12 1.40 9.30 6.04
N TRP A 13 0.07 9.33 5.95
CA TRP A 13 -0.61 9.87 4.77
C TRP A 13 -0.33 11.36 4.54
N ALA A 14 -0.35 12.14 5.63
CA ALA A 14 -0.14 13.58 5.60
C ALA A 14 1.28 13.99 5.23
N ASP A 15 2.26 13.16 5.55
CA ASP A 15 3.68 13.50 5.40
C ASP A 15 4.19 13.08 4.02
N GLU A 16 4.13 11.79 3.70
CA GLU A 16 4.78 11.24 2.50
C GLU A 16 3.88 10.26 1.73
N GLY A 17 2.86 9.69 2.37
CA GLY A 17 2.05 8.61 1.81
C GLY A 17 1.36 9.00 0.50
N ARG A 18 0.84 10.23 0.41
CA ARG A 18 0.22 10.74 -0.82
C ARG A 18 1.21 10.87 -1.96
N GLU A 19 2.35 11.52 -1.71
CA GLU A 19 3.35 11.82 -2.74
C GLU A 19 3.97 10.54 -3.32
N VAL A 20 4.30 9.57 -2.48
CA VAL A 20 4.89 8.30 -2.92
C VAL A 20 3.93 7.53 -3.83
N ARG A 21 2.61 7.56 -3.57
CA ARG A 21 1.60 6.92 -4.43
C ARG A 21 1.47 7.61 -5.78
N GLN A 22 1.39 8.94 -5.80
CA GLN A 22 1.33 9.72 -7.04
C GLN A 22 2.60 9.56 -7.87
N ARG A 23 3.76 9.49 -7.21
CA ARG A 23 5.04 9.28 -7.88
C ARG A 23 5.13 7.91 -8.55
N ALA A 24 4.52 6.88 -7.98
CA ALA A 24 4.47 5.57 -8.64
C ALA A 24 3.70 5.62 -9.97
N GLU A 25 2.60 6.37 -10.01
CA GLU A 25 1.86 6.59 -11.25
C GLU A 25 2.63 7.46 -12.25
N SER A 26 3.23 8.57 -11.80
CA SER A 26 3.96 9.48 -12.69
C SER A 26 5.21 8.85 -13.31
N LEU A 27 5.84 7.90 -12.61
CA LEU A 27 6.96 7.10 -13.14
C LEU A 27 6.51 6.00 -14.11
N GLY A 28 5.20 5.81 -14.32
CA GLY A 28 4.67 4.87 -15.31
C GLY A 28 4.70 3.40 -14.87
N PHE A 29 4.72 3.12 -13.56
CA PHE A 29 4.61 1.74 -13.08
C PHE A 29 3.26 1.12 -13.51
N HIS A 30 3.31 -0.15 -13.88
CA HIS A 30 2.13 -0.88 -14.32
C HIS A 30 1.14 -1.14 -13.17
N ALA A 31 1.67 -1.48 -12.00
CA ALA A 31 0.93 -1.67 -10.77
C ALA A 31 1.76 -1.22 -9.57
N ALA A 32 1.08 -0.77 -8.52
CA ALA A 32 1.64 -0.46 -7.22
C ALA A 32 0.98 -1.35 -6.16
N TYR A 33 1.79 -2.09 -5.43
CA TYR A 33 1.34 -3.03 -4.41
C TYR A 33 1.64 -2.54 -2.99
N THR A 34 0.97 -3.12 -2.01
CA THR A 34 1.33 -3.06 -0.58
C THR A 34 1.26 -4.46 0.05
N TYR A 35 1.89 -4.67 1.20
CA TYR A 35 1.75 -5.91 1.96
C TYR A 35 0.48 -5.91 2.80
N ASP A 36 -0.20 -7.06 2.88
CA ASP A 36 -1.35 -7.31 3.77
C ASP A 36 -0.93 -8.04 5.07
N HIS A 37 0.32 -7.86 5.49
CA HIS A 37 0.78 -8.35 6.78
C HIS A 37 0.29 -7.43 7.91
N LEU A 38 0.25 -7.93 9.14
CA LEU A 38 -0.08 -7.12 10.32
C LEU A 38 1.13 -6.34 10.84
N SER A 39 2.34 -6.83 10.58
CA SER A 39 3.60 -6.17 10.95
C SER A 39 4.78 -6.83 10.23
N TRP A 40 5.92 -6.16 10.27
CA TRP A 40 7.21 -6.69 9.85
C TRP A 40 8.26 -6.36 10.92
N ARG A 41 9.15 -7.31 11.25
CA ARG A 41 10.04 -7.21 12.42
C ARG A 41 10.86 -5.91 12.47
N THR A 42 11.38 -5.48 11.32
CA THR A 42 12.16 -4.23 11.18
C THR A 42 11.36 -2.98 11.52
N PHE A 43 10.03 -3.01 11.42
CA PHE A 43 9.12 -1.89 11.66
C PHE A 43 8.26 -2.08 12.92
N ARG A 44 8.70 -2.93 13.86
CA ARG A 44 7.91 -3.29 15.06
C ARG A 44 7.55 -2.09 15.94
N ASP A 45 8.42 -1.09 15.98
CA ASP A 45 8.29 0.11 16.81
C ASP A 45 7.83 1.33 15.96
N GLY A 46 7.42 1.08 14.71
CA GLY A 46 6.99 2.10 13.75
C GLY A 46 5.59 1.83 13.19
N PRO A 47 5.08 2.75 12.36
CA PRO A 47 3.78 2.59 11.74
C PRO A 47 3.75 1.37 10.80
N TRP A 48 2.64 0.64 10.85
CA TRP A 48 2.29 -0.40 9.89
C TRP A 48 0.78 -0.34 9.63
N PHE A 49 0.40 0.32 8.55
CA PHE A 49 -1.00 0.55 8.19
C PHE A 49 -1.62 -0.68 7.52
N GLY A 50 -2.93 -0.87 7.72
CA GLY A 50 -3.66 -1.95 7.07
C GLY A 50 -3.68 -1.80 5.54
N ALA A 51 -3.63 -2.92 4.82
CA ALA A 51 -3.57 -2.89 3.36
C ALA A 51 -4.82 -2.27 2.71
N VAL A 52 -6.02 -2.59 3.20
CA VAL A 52 -7.27 -2.04 2.67
C VAL A 52 -7.31 -0.50 2.76
N PRO A 53 -7.18 0.13 3.94
CA PRO A 53 -7.19 1.60 4.02
C PRO A 53 -6.03 2.23 3.25
N THR A 54 -4.86 1.58 3.20
CA THR A 54 -3.71 2.06 2.41
C THR A 54 -4.01 2.07 0.92
N LEU A 55 -4.64 1.01 0.40
CA LEU A 55 -5.03 0.91 -1.01
C LEU A 55 -6.19 1.85 -1.35
N THR A 56 -7.15 2.02 -0.44
CA THR A 56 -8.24 3.00 -0.59
C THR A 56 -7.68 4.42 -0.70
N ALA A 57 -6.74 4.80 0.17
CA ALA A 57 -6.10 6.11 0.13
C ALA A 57 -5.31 6.30 -1.18
N ALA A 58 -4.57 5.28 -1.62
CA ALA A 58 -3.87 5.30 -2.91
C ALA A 58 -4.84 5.50 -4.09
N ALA A 59 -5.96 4.78 -4.10
CA ALA A 59 -6.99 4.88 -5.14
C ALA A 59 -7.59 6.29 -5.24
N ALA A 60 -7.67 7.01 -4.12
CA ALA A 60 -8.18 8.38 -4.08
C ALA A 60 -7.25 9.42 -4.73
N VAL A 61 -5.98 9.08 -5.01
CA VAL A 61 -4.98 10.04 -5.52
C VAL A 61 -4.29 9.60 -6.81
N THR A 62 -4.69 8.46 -7.38
CA THR A 62 -4.17 7.92 -8.64
C THR A 62 -5.31 7.51 -9.57
N GLU A 63 -5.12 7.62 -10.87
CA GLU A 63 -6.20 7.41 -11.86
C GLU A 63 -6.06 6.12 -12.69
N ARG A 64 -4.83 5.64 -12.91
CA ARG A 64 -4.51 4.64 -13.95
C ARG A 64 -3.67 3.48 -13.43
N VAL A 65 -2.79 3.73 -12.45
CA VAL A 65 -1.96 2.65 -11.88
C VAL A 65 -2.85 1.61 -11.22
N ARG A 66 -2.58 0.32 -11.48
CA ARG A 66 -3.32 -0.76 -10.82
C ARG A 66 -2.87 -0.90 -9.38
N LEU A 67 -3.81 -1.12 -8.47
CA LEU A 67 -3.54 -1.25 -7.04
C LEU A 67 -3.85 -2.66 -6.56
N GLY A 68 -3.04 -3.18 -5.64
CA GLY A 68 -3.28 -4.51 -5.06
C GLY A 68 -2.38 -4.86 -3.89
N THR A 69 -2.58 -6.06 -3.37
CA THR A 69 -1.75 -6.66 -2.33
C THR A 69 -0.67 -7.55 -2.95
N LEU A 70 0.51 -7.59 -2.33
CA LEU A 70 1.57 -8.53 -2.69
C LEU A 70 2.30 -8.96 -1.43
N VAL A 71 1.93 -10.03 -0.72
CA VAL A 71 0.82 -10.98 -0.97
C VAL A 71 -0.40 -10.67 -0.10
N THR A 72 -1.60 -11.08 -0.56
CA THR A 72 -2.80 -11.09 0.27
C THR A 72 -2.62 -12.05 1.43
N SER A 73 -2.91 -11.61 2.65
CA SER A 73 -2.87 -12.49 3.81
C SER A 73 -4.10 -13.39 3.81
N VAL A 74 -3.88 -14.67 4.07
CA VAL A 74 -4.95 -15.66 4.34
C VAL A 74 -5.31 -15.73 5.83
N LYS A 75 -4.67 -14.89 6.67
CA LYS A 75 -5.02 -14.83 8.09
C LYS A 75 -6.43 -14.25 8.25
N PRO A 76 -7.21 -14.73 9.24
CA PRO A 76 -8.53 -14.17 9.52
C PRO A 76 -8.40 -12.67 9.80
N ARG A 77 -9.13 -11.85 9.04
CA ARG A 77 -9.34 -10.44 9.37
C ARG A 77 -10.56 -10.34 10.27
N SER A 78 -10.50 -9.52 11.32
CA SER A 78 -11.69 -9.23 12.12
C SER A 78 -12.75 -8.59 11.22
N ARG A 79 -14.02 -9.02 11.33
CA ARG A 79 -15.14 -8.44 10.57
C ARG A 79 -15.37 -6.96 10.88
N ILE A 80 -14.81 -6.45 11.96
CA ILE A 80 -14.94 -5.06 12.40
C ILE A 80 -13.97 -4.13 11.64
N THR A 81 -12.93 -4.68 11.00
CA THR A 81 -11.82 -3.92 10.40
C THR A 81 -11.75 -3.98 8.87
N ALA A 82 -12.81 -4.47 8.20
CA ALA A 82 -12.88 -4.59 6.74
C ALA A 82 -13.83 -3.54 6.13
#